data_AF-A0A1B7X5P3-F1
#
_entry.id   AF-A0A1B7X5P3-F1
#
_cell.length_a   1.000
_cell.length_b   1.000
_cell.length_c   1.000
_cell.angle_alpha   90.00
_cell.angle_beta   90.00
_cell.angle_gamma   90.00
#
_symmetry.space_group_name_H-M   'P 1'
#
loop_
_entity.id
_entity.type
_entity.pdbx_description
1 polymer ?
#
loop_
_entity_poly.entity_id
_entity_poly.type
_entity_poly.pdbx_seq_one_letter_code
_entity_poly.pdbx_strand_id
1 'polypeptide(L)'
;MDAEERNFSSKNLSGVDFTGEDLSGFDLTRSNLTGSDLDNANLSKANLYETNLTRASLINANLSELVDGYSLNLTWADLSGANLEKAKLNSANFSNAHLDNANLSTANLESVNFRNAHLDNANLSTANLKSTNFSNAHLDNANLSKANLQSANLQKACLKGANLERADLQNANLMKANFTGANLKRADLTGANIYGATFKNADLTGAIMPDGEVYQTSTDLEIGKPETPFTKEPKEIYIMTRKVIRTDKAPAPVGPYNQAILASGQMLFVAGQIAIDPRLGDVVYTEDVVKQTEQVMKNIEAILTEAGATFADVVKTGVFLADMNDFAAVNAVYAKYFSEDTAPARACVEVSRLPKNVLVEIDCIAVITG
;
A
#
# COMPACT_ATOMS: atom_id res chain seq x y z
N MET A 1 32.74 21.11 -39.21
CA MET A 1 32.75 20.58 -37.83
C MET A 1 33.43 19.25 -37.97
N ASP A 2 34.69 19.11 -37.52
CA ASP A 2 35.47 17.91 -37.83
C ASP A 2 34.87 16.71 -37.11
N ALA A 3 34.21 15.85 -37.90
CA ALA A 3 33.74 14.53 -37.47
C ALA A 3 34.90 13.60 -37.04
N GLU A 4 36.16 14.03 -37.24
CA GLU A 4 37.35 13.30 -36.80
C GLU A 4 37.55 13.35 -35.28
N GLU A 5 37.05 14.35 -34.56
CA GLU A 5 37.31 14.48 -33.11
C GLU A 5 36.26 13.86 -32.18
N ARG A 6 35.14 13.31 -32.70
CA ARG A 6 34.02 12.74 -31.89
C ARG A 6 33.64 13.58 -30.64
N ASN A 7 33.73 14.90 -30.75
CA ASN A 7 33.64 15.80 -29.60
C ASN A 7 32.69 16.96 -29.89
N PHE A 8 31.55 16.95 -29.21
CA PHE A 8 30.53 17.98 -29.17
C PHE A 8 30.37 18.60 -27.79
N SER A 9 31.35 18.44 -26.90
CA SER A 9 31.31 18.99 -25.55
C SER A 9 31.04 20.50 -25.56
N SER A 10 30.12 20.93 -24.68
CA SER A 10 29.67 22.31 -24.50
C SER A 10 29.13 23.01 -25.75
N LYS A 11 28.84 22.28 -26.84
CA LYS A 11 28.30 22.86 -28.07
C LYS A 11 26.81 23.14 -27.93
N ASN A 12 26.35 24.18 -28.62
CA ASN A 12 24.93 24.42 -28.84
C ASN A 12 24.49 23.76 -30.15
N LEU A 13 23.68 22.73 -30.03
CA LEU A 13 23.14 21.87 -31.09
C LEU A 13 21.61 21.81 -31.01
N SER A 14 20.98 22.83 -30.41
CA SER A 14 19.53 22.89 -30.24
C SER A 14 18.81 22.89 -31.60
N GLY A 15 17.79 22.04 -31.74
CA GLY A 15 16.99 21.94 -32.96
C GLY A 15 17.73 21.37 -34.17
N VAL A 16 18.93 20.84 -33.99
CA VAL A 16 19.66 20.15 -35.07
C VAL A 16 19.01 18.80 -35.34
N ASP A 17 18.99 18.40 -36.61
CA ASP A 17 18.55 17.08 -37.05
C ASP A 17 19.77 16.13 -37.09
N PHE A 18 19.72 15.10 -36.25
CA PHE A 18 20.65 13.99 -36.15
C PHE A 18 19.96 12.65 -36.44
N THR A 19 18.83 12.66 -37.15
CA THR A 19 18.07 11.45 -37.46
C THR A 19 18.95 10.38 -38.11
N GLY A 20 19.03 9.21 -37.48
CA GLY A 20 19.82 8.07 -37.97
C GLY A 20 21.36 8.25 -37.92
N GLU A 21 21.87 9.35 -37.35
CA GLU A 21 23.30 9.61 -37.29
C GLU A 21 24.03 8.70 -36.30
N ASP A 22 25.29 8.38 -36.58
CA ASP A 22 26.16 7.62 -35.67
C ASP A 22 26.97 8.56 -34.78
N LEU A 23 26.45 8.77 -33.56
CA LEU A 23 27.08 9.52 -32.48
C LEU A 23 27.71 8.59 -31.43
N SER A 24 27.97 7.32 -31.78
CA SER A 24 28.47 6.36 -30.82
C SER A 24 29.85 6.74 -30.28
N GLY A 25 29.97 6.72 -28.95
CA GLY A 25 31.20 7.12 -28.26
C GLY A 25 31.54 8.61 -28.36
N PHE A 26 30.63 9.46 -28.86
CA PHE A 26 30.87 10.90 -28.86
C PHE A 26 30.89 11.47 -27.44
N ASP A 27 31.75 12.47 -27.23
CA ASP A 27 31.69 13.30 -26.04
C ASP A 27 30.71 14.46 -26.28
N LEU A 28 29.54 14.39 -25.65
CA LEU A 28 28.49 15.40 -25.68
C LEU A 28 28.41 16.16 -24.36
N THR A 29 29.38 16.02 -23.46
CA THR A 29 29.40 16.64 -22.12
C THR A 29 28.95 18.10 -22.14
N ARG A 30 27.92 18.44 -21.34
CA ARG A 30 27.37 19.80 -21.20
C ARG A 30 26.88 20.46 -22.49
N SER A 31 26.66 19.69 -23.55
CA SER A 31 26.10 20.22 -24.78
C SER A 31 24.61 20.49 -24.63
N ASN A 32 24.09 21.37 -25.50
CA ASN A 32 22.67 21.69 -25.57
C ASN A 32 22.06 21.13 -26.84
N LEU A 33 21.27 20.08 -26.72
CA LEU A 33 20.48 19.42 -27.77
C LEU A 33 18.99 19.65 -27.53
N THR A 34 18.60 20.79 -26.95
CA THR A 34 17.17 21.08 -26.73
C THR A 34 16.41 21.04 -28.07
N GLY A 35 15.36 20.23 -28.13
CA GLY A 35 14.47 20.14 -29.29
C GLY A 35 15.11 19.59 -30.57
N SER A 36 16.29 18.97 -30.49
CA SER A 36 16.88 18.29 -31.65
C SER A 36 16.12 17.01 -31.99
N ASP A 37 16.23 16.58 -33.24
CA ASP A 37 15.75 15.28 -33.69
C ASP A 37 16.92 14.28 -33.66
N LEU A 38 16.79 13.20 -32.91
CA LEU A 38 17.74 12.10 -32.83
C LEU A 38 17.04 10.76 -33.09
N ASP A 39 15.91 10.78 -33.79
CA ASP A 39 15.17 9.56 -34.09
C ASP A 39 16.07 8.55 -34.81
N ASN A 40 16.08 7.30 -34.34
CA ASN A 40 16.93 6.22 -34.82
C ASN A 40 18.45 6.48 -34.74
N ALA A 41 18.90 7.57 -34.11
CA ALA A 41 20.32 7.87 -33.97
C ALA A 41 21.01 6.85 -33.05
N ASN A 42 22.29 6.61 -33.29
CA ASN A 42 23.11 5.76 -32.45
C ASN A 42 23.96 6.61 -31.49
N LEU A 43 23.54 6.72 -30.23
CA LEU A 43 24.30 7.36 -29.15
C LEU A 43 24.98 6.34 -28.22
N SER A 44 25.08 5.07 -28.64
CA SER A 44 25.64 4.04 -27.76
C SER A 44 27.05 4.40 -27.30
N LYS A 45 27.34 4.17 -26.02
CA LYS A 45 28.64 4.48 -25.39
C LYS A 45 29.05 5.96 -25.42
N ALA A 46 28.17 6.88 -25.82
CA ALA A 46 28.44 8.30 -25.73
C ALA A 46 28.57 8.75 -24.25
N ASN A 47 29.23 9.89 -24.07
CA ASN A 47 29.25 10.62 -22.80
C ASN A 47 28.25 11.78 -22.89
N LEU A 48 27.20 11.71 -22.08
CA LEU A 48 26.10 12.68 -22.00
C LEU A 48 26.06 13.40 -20.63
N TYR A 49 27.16 13.42 -19.88
CA TYR A 49 27.26 14.13 -18.60
C TYR A 49 26.74 15.57 -18.72
N GLU A 50 25.75 15.92 -17.89
CA GLU A 50 25.09 17.24 -17.87
C GLU A 50 24.57 17.73 -19.23
N THR A 51 24.30 16.83 -20.18
CA THR A 51 23.77 17.20 -21.51
C THR A 51 22.29 17.56 -21.41
N ASN A 52 21.85 18.55 -22.18
CA ASN A 52 20.45 18.96 -22.20
C ASN A 52 19.76 18.49 -23.50
N LEU A 53 18.90 17.49 -23.37
CA LEU A 53 18.03 16.92 -24.40
C LEU A 53 16.54 17.25 -24.15
N THR A 54 16.27 18.35 -23.44
CA THR A 54 14.88 18.79 -23.17
C THR A 54 14.09 18.88 -24.48
N ARG A 55 12.91 18.26 -24.54
CA ARG A 55 12.03 18.23 -25.72
C ARG A 55 12.64 17.64 -27.00
N ALA A 56 13.78 16.96 -26.92
CA ALA A 56 14.34 16.27 -28.07
C ALA A 56 13.49 15.04 -28.45
N SER A 57 13.52 14.68 -29.73
CA SER A 57 13.00 13.40 -30.22
C SER A 57 14.14 12.39 -30.26
N LEU A 58 13.95 11.22 -29.69
CA LEU A 58 14.89 10.10 -29.62
C LEU A 58 14.15 8.78 -29.88
N ILE A 59 13.12 8.81 -30.71
CA ILE A 59 12.28 7.64 -30.98
C ILE A 59 13.14 6.56 -31.62
N ASN A 60 13.11 5.35 -31.06
CA ASN A 60 13.96 4.22 -31.44
C ASN A 60 15.47 4.50 -31.41
N ALA A 61 15.94 5.58 -30.79
CA ALA A 61 17.36 5.87 -30.70
C ALA A 61 18.07 4.82 -29.84
N ASN A 62 19.34 4.56 -30.14
CA ASN A 62 20.16 3.65 -29.37
C ASN A 62 21.04 4.43 -28.38
N LEU A 63 20.64 4.47 -27.12
CA LEU A 63 21.40 5.02 -25.99
C LEU A 63 21.98 3.90 -25.09
N SER A 64 22.18 2.69 -25.62
CA SER A 64 22.71 1.60 -24.79
C SER A 64 24.15 1.86 -24.37
N GLU A 65 24.51 1.35 -23.19
CA GLU A 65 25.87 1.41 -22.66
C GLU A 65 26.45 2.83 -22.56
N LEU A 66 25.62 3.89 -22.46
CA LEU A 66 26.10 5.25 -22.19
C LEU A 66 27.11 5.24 -21.05
N VAL A 67 28.27 5.84 -21.31
CA VAL A 67 29.42 5.75 -20.41
C VAL A 67 29.21 6.61 -19.17
N ASP A 68 28.59 7.78 -19.36
CA ASP A 68 28.19 8.69 -18.30
C ASP A 68 27.01 9.56 -18.77
N GLY A 69 25.84 9.38 -18.17
CA GLY A 69 24.66 10.21 -18.34
C GLY A 69 24.27 10.90 -17.03
N TYR A 70 25.24 11.11 -16.12
CA TYR A 70 24.97 11.75 -14.84
C TYR A 70 24.39 13.16 -15.05
N SER A 71 23.26 13.43 -14.39
CA SER A 71 22.52 14.71 -14.53
C SER A 71 22.11 15.05 -15.98
N LEU A 72 21.96 14.05 -16.85
CA LEU A 72 21.38 14.21 -18.18
C LEU A 72 19.94 14.73 -18.06
N ASN A 73 19.58 15.76 -18.82
CA ASN A 73 18.24 16.33 -18.80
C ASN A 73 17.45 15.94 -20.05
N LEU A 74 16.44 15.07 -19.87
CA LEU A 74 15.53 14.55 -20.88
C LEU A 74 14.07 14.97 -20.58
N THR A 75 13.87 16.06 -19.85
CA THR A 75 12.52 16.55 -19.53
C THR A 75 11.73 16.79 -20.82
N TRP A 76 10.50 16.26 -20.90
CA TRP A 76 9.63 16.35 -22.09
C TRP A 76 10.19 15.72 -23.38
N ALA A 77 11.27 14.96 -23.33
CA ALA A 77 11.79 14.26 -24.51
C ALA A 77 10.90 13.06 -24.88
N ASP A 78 10.90 12.68 -26.16
CA ASP A 78 10.27 11.45 -26.62
C ASP A 78 11.36 10.39 -26.88
N LEU A 79 11.34 9.31 -26.11
CA LEU A 79 12.24 8.17 -26.22
C LEU A 79 11.44 6.87 -26.47
N SER A 80 10.25 6.98 -27.08
CA SER A 80 9.42 5.82 -27.37
C SER A 80 10.21 4.78 -28.17
N GLY A 81 10.24 3.54 -27.68
CA GLY A 81 11.01 2.44 -28.29
C GLY A 81 12.54 2.55 -28.21
N ALA A 82 13.10 3.58 -27.55
CA ALA A 82 14.54 3.74 -27.45
C ALA A 82 15.21 2.61 -26.65
N ASN A 83 16.46 2.31 -27.00
CA ASN A 83 17.28 1.35 -26.27
C ASN A 83 18.22 2.06 -25.30
N LEU A 84 18.00 1.94 -24.00
CA LEU A 84 18.84 2.44 -22.91
C LEU A 84 19.47 1.28 -22.09
N GLU A 85 19.53 0.08 -22.65
CA GLU A 85 20.11 -1.09 -21.96
C GLU A 85 21.51 -0.78 -21.43
N LYS A 86 21.77 -1.12 -20.15
CA LYS A 86 23.06 -0.91 -19.46
C LYS A 86 23.55 0.55 -19.40
N ALA A 87 22.73 1.53 -19.80
CA ALA A 87 23.12 2.93 -19.74
C ALA A 87 23.36 3.38 -18.28
N LYS A 88 24.38 4.22 -18.07
CA LYS A 88 24.63 4.84 -16.76
C LYS A 88 23.96 6.21 -16.71
N LEU A 89 22.82 6.30 -16.04
CA LEU A 89 21.92 7.46 -16.06
C LEU A 89 21.64 8.03 -14.67
N ASN A 90 22.52 7.76 -13.69
CA ASN A 90 22.35 8.21 -12.31
C ASN A 90 21.98 9.70 -12.23
N SER A 91 20.98 10.05 -11.42
CA SER A 91 20.51 11.43 -11.25
C SER A 91 20.02 12.15 -12.51
N ALA A 92 19.80 11.44 -13.63
CA ALA A 92 19.19 12.03 -14.82
C ALA A 92 17.73 12.45 -14.55
N ASN A 93 17.23 13.36 -15.38
CA ASN A 93 15.87 13.88 -15.28
C ASN A 93 15.06 13.54 -16.54
N PHE A 94 14.10 12.63 -16.40
CA PHE A 94 13.15 12.18 -17.42
C PHE A 94 11.73 12.70 -17.13
N SER A 95 11.56 13.73 -16.30
CA SER A 95 10.21 14.15 -15.90
C SER A 95 9.38 14.57 -17.12
N ASN A 96 8.15 14.05 -17.18
CA ASN A 96 7.22 14.22 -18.30
C ASN A 96 7.73 13.72 -19.67
N ALA A 97 8.75 12.85 -19.71
CA ALA A 97 9.22 12.22 -20.95
C ALA A 97 8.32 11.04 -21.35
N HIS A 98 8.33 10.70 -22.64
CA HIS A 98 7.72 9.46 -23.16
C HIS A 98 8.81 8.41 -23.35
N LEU A 99 8.61 7.21 -22.80
CA LEU A 99 9.51 6.05 -22.89
C LEU A 99 8.69 4.77 -23.13
N ASP A 100 7.51 4.89 -23.71
CA ASP A 100 6.66 3.73 -23.98
C ASP A 100 7.43 2.73 -24.85
N ASN A 101 7.40 1.45 -24.46
CA ASN A 101 8.14 0.36 -25.11
C ASN A 101 9.68 0.47 -25.07
N ALA A 102 10.26 1.43 -24.34
CA ALA A 102 11.71 1.58 -24.26
C ALA A 102 12.36 0.40 -23.50
N ASN A 103 13.61 0.07 -23.86
CA ASN A 103 14.41 -0.92 -23.15
C ASN A 103 15.38 -0.23 -22.18
N LEU A 104 15.09 -0.27 -20.89
CA LEU A 104 15.95 0.22 -19.81
C LEU A 104 16.55 -0.92 -18.97
N SER A 105 16.54 -2.16 -19.47
CA SER A 105 16.98 -3.32 -18.70
C SER A 105 18.44 -3.18 -18.30
N THR A 106 18.77 -3.62 -17.08
CA THR A 106 20.12 -3.52 -16.47
C THR A 106 20.72 -2.10 -16.39
N ALA A 107 19.96 -1.06 -16.74
CA ALA A 107 20.45 0.32 -16.67
C ALA A 107 20.67 0.75 -15.20
N ASN A 108 21.63 1.65 -15.00
CA ASN A 108 21.82 2.30 -13.71
C ASN A 108 21.03 3.61 -13.66
N LEU A 109 19.90 3.58 -12.96
CA LEU A 109 18.89 4.64 -12.89
C LEU A 109 18.72 5.15 -11.44
N GLU A 110 19.75 5.01 -10.61
CA GLU A 110 19.72 5.47 -9.22
C GLU A 110 19.43 6.97 -9.15
N SER A 111 18.50 7.36 -8.28
CA SER A 111 18.08 8.75 -8.07
C SER A 111 17.56 9.48 -9.31
N VAL A 112 17.15 8.75 -10.35
CA VAL A 112 16.55 9.34 -11.55
C VAL A 112 15.16 9.92 -11.26
N ASN A 113 14.80 10.99 -11.96
CA ASN A 113 13.46 11.58 -11.88
C ASN A 113 12.60 11.19 -13.09
N PHE A 114 11.67 10.25 -12.91
CA PHE A 114 10.62 9.85 -13.86
C PHE A 114 9.24 10.43 -13.51
N ARG A 115 9.17 11.53 -12.74
CA ARG A 115 7.88 12.12 -12.35
C ARG A 115 7.03 12.43 -13.60
N ASN A 116 5.79 11.95 -13.60
CA ASN A 116 4.83 12.06 -14.71
C ASN A 116 5.32 11.49 -16.06
N ALA A 117 6.37 10.67 -16.09
CA ALA A 117 6.82 10.05 -17.35
C ALA A 117 5.88 8.90 -17.76
N HIS A 118 5.85 8.63 -19.07
CA HIS A 118 5.17 7.50 -19.66
C HIS A 118 6.19 6.39 -19.93
N LEU A 119 5.99 5.21 -19.35
CA LEU A 119 6.85 4.04 -19.47
C LEU A 119 5.99 2.78 -19.70
N ASP A 120 4.85 2.91 -20.36
CA ASP A 120 3.94 1.80 -20.59
C ASP A 120 4.64 0.76 -21.47
N ASN A 121 4.58 -0.51 -21.07
CA ASN A 121 5.28 -1.64 -21.71
C ASN A 121 6.81 -1.55 -21.72
N ALA A 122 7.42 -0.60 -20.99
CA ALA A 122 8.88 -0.49 -20.94
C ALA A 122 9.53 -1.69 -20.23
N ASN A 123 10.74 -2.05 -20.65
CA ASN A 123 11.53 -3.09 -20.00
C ASN A 123 12.54 -2.47 -19.02
N LEU A 124 12.26 -2.53 -17.74
CA LEU A 124 13.10 -2.07 -16.62
C LEU A 124 13.69 -3.25 -15.82
N SER A 125 13.67 -4.47 -16.38
CA SER A 125 14.09 -5.66 -15.64
C SER A 125 15.56 -5.56 -15.21
N THR A 126 15.84 -5.99 -13.98
CA THR A 126 17.19 -5.93 -13.35
C THR A 126 17.84 -4.55 -13.26
N ALA A 127 17.12 -3.46 -13.57
CA ALA A 127 17.64 -2.11 -13.47
C ALA A 127 17.87 -1.70 -12.00
N ASN A 128 18.87 -0.84 -11.77
CA ASN A 128 19.05 -0.18 -10.48
C ASN A 128 18.18 1.08 -10.44
N LEU A 129 17.04 1.01 -9.74
CA LEU A 129 16.02 2.06 -9.58
C LEU A 129 15.96 2.58 -8.13
N LYS A 130 17.07 2.47 -7.40
CA LYS A 130 17.15 2.91 -6.01
C LYS A 130 16.91 4.41 -5.93
N SER A 131 16.07 4.82 -4.99
CA SER A 131 15.72 6.24 -4.74
C SER A 131 15.15 6.99 -5.96
N THR A 132 14.69 6.27 -6.99
CA THR A 132 14.10 6.86 -8.20
C THR A 132 12.72 7.46 -7.90
N ASN A 133 12.39 8.58 -8.56
CA ASN A 133 11.09 9.23 -8.43
C ASN A 133 10.17 8.88 -9.61
N PHE A 134 9.22 7.99 -9.40
CA PHE A 134 8.14 7.62 -10.32
C PHE A 134 6.79 8.25 -9.95
N SER A 135 6.75 9.33 -9.17
CA SER A 135 5.47 9.91 -8.74
C SER A 135 4.59 10.31 -9.94
N ASN A 136 3.35 9.80 -9.96
CA ASN A 136 2.39 9.89 -11.07
C ASN A 136 2.89 9.37 -12.43
N ALA A 137 3.92 8.52 -12.48
CA ALA A 137 4.36 7.90 -13.72
C ALA A 137 3.38 6.82 -14.20
N HIS A 138 3.37 6.57 -15.51
CA HIS A 138 2.63 5.48 -16.15
C HIS A 138 3.61 4.34 -16.44
N LEU A 139 3.35 3.15 -15.89
CA LEU A 139 4.18 1.94 -15.98
C LEU A 139 3.27 0.73 -16.26
N ASP A 140 2.13 0.94 -16.93
CA ASP A 140 1.19 -0.14 -17.21
C ASP A 140 1.87 -1.19 -18.11
N ASN A 141 1.77 -2.46 -17.71
CA ASN A 141 2.44 -3.61 -18.34
C ASN A 141 3.98 -3.54 -18.40
N ALA A 142 4.62 -2.61 -17.69
CA ALA A 142 6.08 -2.52 -17.66
C ALA A 142 6.70 -3.76 -16.98
N ASN A 143 7.88 -4.17 -17.45
CA ASN A 143 8.64 -5.25 -16.85
C ASN A 143 9.69 -4.70 -15.88
N LEU A 144 9.42 -4.78 -14.59
CA LEU A 144 10.29 -4.39 -13.46
C LEU A 144 10.86 -5.62 -12.73
N SER A 145 10.83 -6.81 -13.34
CA SER A 145 11.25 -8.04 -12.67
C SER A 145 12.72 -7.95 -12.24
N LYS A 146 12.98 -8.35 -10.98
CA LYS A 146 14.31 -8.29 -10.34
C LYS A 146 14.93 -6.89 -10.27
N ALA A 147 14.18 -5.82 -10.50
CA ALA A 147 14.68 -4.46 -10.38
C ALA A 147 14.90 -4.09 -8.91
N ASN A 148 15.88 -3.24 -8.65
CA ASN A 148 16.11 -2.66 -7.33
C ASN A 148 15.36 -1.33 -7.20
N LEU A 149 14.21 -1.31 -6.56
CA LEU A 149 13.36 -0.14 -6.29
C LEU A 149 13.44 0.34 -4.83
N GLN A 150 14.53 0.00 -4.11
CA GLN A 150 14.70 0.42 -2.72
C GLN A 150 14.51 1.94 -2.57
N SER A 151 13.68 2.35 -1.62
CA SER A 151 13.37 3.77 -1.34
C SER A 151 12.81 4.56 -2.54
N ALA A 152 12.36 3.90 -3.61
CA ALA A 152 11.77 4.57 -4.75
C ALA A 152 10.42 5.23 -4.38
N ASN A 153 10.10 6.36 -5.01
CA ASN A 153 8.83 7.04 -4.85
C ASN A 153 7.88 6.71 -6.01
N LEU A 154 6.94 5.79 -5.80
CA LEU A 154 5.89 5.41 -6.76
C LEU A 154 4.52 5.98 -6.38
N GLN A 155 4.48 7.07 -5.60
CA GLN A 155 3.22 7.67 -5.19
C GLN A 155 2.33 7.99 -6.40
N LYS A 156 1.09 7.48 -6.41
CA LYS A 156 0.11 7.63 -7.50
C LYS A 156 0.56 7.11 -8.87
N ALA A 157 1.61 6.28 -8.94
CA ALA A 157 2.00 5.67 -10.20
C ALA A 157 0.96 4.63 -10.67
N CYS A 158 0.80 4.49 -11.99
CA CYS A 158 -0.01 3.43 -12.59
C CYS A 158 0.90 2.26 -12.96
N LEU A 159 0.66 1.08 -12.40
CA LEU A 159 1.41 -0.16 -12.63
C LEU A 159 0.47 -1.31 -12.98
N LYS A 160 -0.62 -1.03 -13.70
CA LYS A 160 -1.62 -2.05 -14.04
C LYS A 160 -0.97 -3.11 -14.91
N GLY A 161 -1.06 -4.38 -14.54
CA GLY A 161 -0.47 -5.49 -15.29
C GLY A 161 1.06 -5.53 -15.29
N ALA A 162 1.75 -4.65 -14.55
CA ALA A 162 3.20 -4.62 -14.52
C ALA A 162 3.78 -5.90 -13.90
N ASN A 163 4.97 -6.31 -14.37
CA ASN A 163 5.69 -7.45 -13.82
C ASN A 163 6.78 -6.98 -12.84
N LEU A 164 6.56 -7.14 -11.55
CA LEU A 164 7.52 -6.87 -10.46
C LEU A 164 8.02 -8.17 -9.79
N GLU A 165 8.00 -9.32 -10.47
CA GLU A 165 8.49 -10.57 -9.88
C GLU A 165 9.93 -10.38 -9.36
N ARG A 166 10.14 -10.71 -8.08
CA ARG A 166 11.43 -10.59 -7.35
C ARG A 166 12.03 -9.18 -7.33
N ALA A 167 11.21 -8.15 -7.55
CA ALA A 167 11.66 -6.78 -7.38
C ALA A 167 11.90 -6.47 -5.89
N ASP A 168 12.92 -5.66 -5.60
CA ASP A 168 13.19 -5.15 -4.26
C ASP A 168 12.52 -3.78 -4.11
N LEU A 169 11.43 -3.70 -3.33
CA LEU A 169 10.64 -2.50 -3.06
C LEU A 169 10.82 -2.02 -1.62
N GLN A 170 11.90 -2.41 -0.93
CA GLN A 170 12.07 -2.08 0.48
C GLN A 170 12.03 -0.56 0.70
N ASN A 171 11.26 -0.11 1.68
CA ASN A 171 11.05 1.29 2.04
C ASN A 171 10.50 2.18 0.89
N ALA A 172 9.98 1.59 -0.19
CA ALA A 172 9.39 2.35 -1.28
C ALA A 172 8.10 3.06 -0.85
N ASN A 173 7.85 4.25 -1.39
CA ASN A 173 6.58 4.94 -1.21
C ASN A 173 5.60 4.55 -2.31
N LEU A 174 4.65 3.69 -1.99
CA LEU A 174 3.63 3.15 -2.90
C LEU A 174 2.26 3.81 -2.70
N MET A 175 2.20 4.92 -1.96
CA MET A 175 0.94 5.53 -1.56
C MET A 175 0.08 5.89 -2.78
N LYS A 176 -1.16 5.37 -2.82
CA LYS A 176 -2.11 5.55 -3.94
C LYS A 176 -1.65 4.99 -5.30
N ALA A 177 -0.62 4.14 -5.34
CA ALA A 177 -0.22 3.46 -6.57
C ALA A 177 -1.26 2.42 -7.02
N ASN A 178 -1.37 2.17 -8.32
CA ASN A 178 -2.30 1.19 -8.88
C ASN A 178 -1.55 -0.04 -9.39
N PHE A 179 -1.59 -1.14 -8.65
CA PHE A 179 -1.03 -2.44 -9.02
C PHE A 179 -2.10 -3.41 -9.54
N THR A 180 -3.20 -2.92 -10.11
CA THR A 180 -4.27 -3.81 -10.58
C THR A 180 -3.74 -4.83 -11.60
N GLY A 181 -3.86 -6.12 -11.33
CA GLY A 181 -3.37 -7.18 -12.22
C GLY A 181 -1.85 -7.36 -12.28
N ALA A 182 -1.08 -6.65 -11.44
CA ALA A 182 0.38 -6.72 -11.45
C ALA A 182 0.89 -8.05 -10.87
N ASN A 183 2.04 -8.54 -11.36
CA ASN A 183 2.74 -9.69 -10.80
C ASN A 183 3.79 -9.22 -9.80
N LEU A 184 3.59 -9.45 -8.50
CA LEU A 184 4.53 -9.12 -7.42
C LEU A 184 5.11 -10.39 -6.76
N LYS A 185 5.11 -11.55 -7.44
CA LYS A 185 5.64 -12.79 -6.87
C LYS A 185 7.03 -12.60 -6.32
N ARG A 186 7.22 -12.98 -5.05
CA ARG A 186 8.53 -12.93 -4.37
C ARG A 186 9.18 -11.54 -4.37
N ALA A 187 8.40 -10.48 -4.58
CA ALA A 187 8.88 -9.12 -4.39
C ALA A 187 9.07 -8.83 -2.90
N ASP A 188 9.99 -7.95 -2.54
CA ASP A 188 10.22 -7.55 -1.16
C ASP A 188 9.68 -6.15 -0.90
N LEU A 189 8.57 -6.03 -0.19
CA LEU A 189 7.92 -4.77 0.15
C LEU A 189 8.22 -4.33 1.60
N THR A 190 9.24 -4.89 2.27
CA THR A 190 9.52 -4.57 3.68
C THR A 190 9.62 -3.06 3.92
N GLY A 191 8.85 -2.52 4.86
CA GLY A 191 8.82 -1.08 5.16
C GLY A 191 8.17 -0.19 4.09
N ALA A 192 7.62 -0.74 3.00
CA ALA A 192 6.99 0.05 1.96
C ALA A 192 5.68 0.70 2.44
N ASN A 193 5.45 1.96 2.07
CA ASN A 193 4.20 2.66 2.37
C ASN A 193 3.13 2.33 1.32
N ILE A 194 2.24 1.39 1.63
CA ILE A 194 1.15 0.94 0.74
C ILE A 194 -0.18 1.67 0.95
N TYR A 195 -0.22 2.78 1.70
CA TYR A 195 -1.49 3.44 2.04
C TYR A 195 -2.27 3.88 0.78
N GLY A 196 -3.49 3.39 0.63
CA GLY A 196 -4.36 3.69 -0.52
C GLY A 196 -3.89 3.08 -1.85
N ALA A 197 -2.85 2.24 -1.86
CA ALA A 197 -2.47 1.48 -3.04
C ALA A 197 -3.55 0.44 -3.37
N THR A 198 -3.75 0.16 -4.66
CA THR A 198 -4.72 -0.85 -5.13
C THR A 198 -3.98 -2.08 -5.64
N PHE A 199 -4.29 -3.26 -5.09
CA PHE A 199 -3.73 -4.56 -5.51
C PHE A 199 -4.78 -5.50 -6.12
N LYS A 200 -5.85 -4.94 -6.71
CA LYS A 200 -6.94 -5.74 -7.28
C LYS A 200 -6.38 -6.70 -8.34
N ASN A 201 -6.61 -8.01 -8.20
CA ASN A 201 -6.09 -9.05 -9.09
C ASN A 201 -4.55 -9.11 -9.20
N ALA A 202 -3.81 -8.46 -8.29
CA ALA A 202 -2.36 -8.59 -8.25
C ALA A 202 -1.96 -9.97 -7.69
N ASP A 203 -0.88 -10.54 -8.21
CA ASP A 203 -0.32 -11.80 -7.73
C ASP A 203 0.82 -11.52 -6.74
N LEU A 204 0.55 -11.71 -5.45
CA LEU A 204 1.49 -11.45 -4.36
C LEU A 204 2.16 -12.73 -3.83
N THR A 205 2.02 -13.88 -4.50
CA THR A 205 2.49 -15.16 -3.96
C THR A 205 3.98 -15.11 -3.57
N GLY A 206 4.25 -15.34 -2.29
CA GLY A 206 5.60 -15.38 -1.73
C GLY A 206 6.28 -14.01 -1.62
N ALA A 207 5.57 -12.90 -1.86
CA ALA A 207 6.10 -11.56 -1.61
C ALA A 207 6.33 -11.34 -0.10
N ILE A 208 7.35 -10.58 0.27
CA ILE A 208 7.52 -10.10 1.65
C ILE A 208 6.72 -8.80 1.79
N MET A 209 5.81 -8.73 2.74
CA MET A 209 4.89 -7.61 2.94
C MET A 209 5.54 -6.48 3.77
N PRO A 210 4.92 -5.29 3.89
CA PRO A 210 5.53 -4.17 4.61
C PRO A 210 5.88 -4.41 6.08
N ASP A 211 5.21 -5.35 6.74
CA ASP A 211 5.51 -5.79 8.11
C ASP A 211 6.64 -6.83 8.20
N GLY A 212 7.17 -7.29 7.07
CA GLY A 212 8.21 -8.31 6.97
C GLY A 212 7.68 -9.74 6.87
N GLU A 213 6.36 -9.94 6.91
CA GLU A 213 5.76 -11.28 6.78
C GLU A 213 5.67 -11.70 5.32
N VAL A 214 5.80 -12.99 5.04
CA VAL A 214 5.63 -13.52 3.68
C VAL A 214 4.15 -13.66 3.38
N TYR A 215 3.69 -13.07 2.28
CA TYR A 215 2.35 -13.24 1.74
C TYR A 215 2.14 -14.69 1.32
N GLN A 216 1.35 -15.40 2.11
CA GLN A 216 0.91 -16.76 1.82
C GLN A 216 -0.42 -16.73 1.09
N THR A 217 -0.53 -17.54 0.04
CA THR A 217 -1.82 -17.82 -0.60
C THR A 217 -2.55 -18.91 0.18
N SER A 218 -3.88 -18.94 0.12
CA SER A 218 -4.68 -20.00 0.76
C SER A 218 -4.31 -21.41 0.30
N THR A 219 -3.65 -21.54 -0.86
CA THR A 219 -3.07 -22.78 -1.39
C THR A 219 -1.80 -23.25 -0.68
N ASP A 220 -1.12 -22.39 0.08
CA ASP A 220 0.09 -22.75 0.86
C ASP A 220 -0.27 -23.44 2.19
N LEU A 221 -1.56 -23.47 2.56
CA LEU A 221 -2.09 -24.18 3.73
C LEU A 221 -2.62 -25.60 3.41
N GLU A 222 -2.65 -26.01 2.14
CA GLU A 222 -3.22 -27.31 1.71
C GLU A 222 -2.27 -28.16 0.84
N ILE A 223 -1.01 -28.34 1.24
CA ILE A 223 -0.20 -29.45 0.69
C ILE A 223 -0.75 -30.76 1.28
N GLY A 224 -1.73 -31.38 0.61
CA GLY A 224 -2.19 -32.72 1.01
C GLY A 224 -3.47 -33.31 0.41
N LYS A 225 -4.26 -32.62 -0.43
CA LYS A 225 -5.46 -33.24 -1.04
C LYS A 225 -5.61 -32.88 -2.52
N PRO A 226 -6.00 -33.84 -3.39
CA PRO A 226 -6.18 -33.57 -4.82
C PRO A 226 -7.50 -32.84 -5.07
N GLU A 227 -7.43 -31.68 -5.72
CA GLU A 227 -8.60 -30.89 -6.11
C GLU A 227 -9.24 -31.38 -7.43
N THR A 228 -10.56 -31.20 -7.50
CA THR A 228 -11.34 -31.16 -8.74
C THR A 228 -11.72 -29.69 -9.02
N PRO A 229 -11.81 -29.24 -10.28
CA PRO A 229 -11.77 -27.80 -10.60
C PRO A 229 -13.16 -27.17 -10.74
N PHE A 230 -13.40 -25.98 -10.20
CA PHE A 230 -14.43 -25.05 -10.72
C PHE A 230 -14.12 -23.56 -10.46
N THR A 231 -14.28 -22.79 -11.53
CA THR A 231 -14.11 -21.33 -11.74
C THR A 231 -15.15 -20.45 -11.02
N LYS A 232 -14.76 -19.32 -10.41
CA LYS A 232 -15.66 -18.14 -10.20
C LYS A 232 -14.89 -16.81 -10.18
N GLU A 233 -15.45 -15.80 -10.86
CA GLU A 233 -14.99 -14.41 -10.98
C GLU A 233 -14.91 -13.65 -9.63
N PRO A 234 -14.01 -12.65 -9.45
CA PRO A 234 -13.87 -11.94 -8.18
C PRO A 234 -14.79 -10.73 -8.02
N LYS A 235 -15.42 -10.68 -6.84
CA LYS A 235 -16.32 -9.64 -6.29
C LYS A 235 -15.63 -8.30 -6.02
N GLU A 236 -16.39 -7.20 -6.11
CA GLU A 236 -16.00 -5.83 -5.75
C GLU A 236 -15.59 -5.70 -4.25
N ILE A 237 -14.60 -4.85 -3.95
CA ILE A 237 -14.14 -4.60 -2.57
C ILE A 237 -14.40 -3.13 -2.19
N TYR A 238 -15.21 -2.93 -1.14
CA TYR A 238 -15.42 -1.65 -0.46
C TYR A 238 -14.34 -1.42 0.62
N ILE A 239 -13.83 -0.19 0.74
CA ILE A 239 -12.83 0.17 1.76
C ILE A 239 -13.53 0.28 3.13
N MET A 240 -13.12 -0.57 4.07
CA MET A 240 -13.66 -0.60 5.44
C MET A 240 -13.06 0.55 6.28
N THR A 241 -13.89 1.47 6.79
CA THR A 241 -13.46 2.61 7.64
C THR A 241 -13.47 2.28 9.13
N ARG A 242 -12.60 2.90 9.96
CA ARG A 242 -12.57 2.68 11.42
C ARG A 242 -12.77 4.00 12.19
N LYS A 243 -13.73 4.05 13.12
CA LYS A 243 -13.96 5.17 14.06
C LYS A 243 -13.90 4.70 15.51
N VAL A 244 -13.25 5.47 16.38
CA VAL A 244 -13.19 5.21 17.82
C VAL A 244 -14.38 5.88 18.50
N ILE A 245 -15.06 5.16 19.40
CA ILE A 245 -16.16 5.68 20.23
C ILE A 245 -15.67 5.90 21.66
N ARG A 246 -15.96 7.08 22.23
CA ARG A 246 -15.57 7.49 23.59
C ARG A 246 -16.65 8.37 24.23
N THR A 247 -17.03 8.07 25.46
CA THR A 247 -17.94 8.86 26.29
C THR A 247 -17.41 8.95 27.73
N ASP A 248 -17.69 10.06 28.41
CA ASP A 248 -17.38 10.29 29.82
C ASP A 248 -18.41 9.62 30.77
N LYS A 249 -19.53 9.15 30.22
CA LYS A 249 -20.60 8.44 30.94
C LYS A 249 -20.34 6.94 31.11
N ALA A 250 -19.21 6.44 30.61
CA ALA A 250 -18.75 5.07 30.80
C ALA A 250 -17.27 5.08 31.24
N PRO A 251 -16.78 4.01 31.90
CA PRO A 251 -15.41 3.96 32.41
C PRO A 251 -14.38 4.21 31.30
N ALA A 252 -13.41 5.08 31.59
CA ALA A 252 -12.32 5.33 30.66
C ALA A 252 -11.45 4.06 30.50
N PRO A 253 -10.93 3.78 29.29
CA PRO A 253 -10.06 2.63 29.08
C PRO A 253 -8.74 2.83 29.84
N VAL A 254 -8.38 1.84 30.68
CA VAL A 254 -7.12 1.83 31.42
C VAL A 254 -6.17 0.86 30.71
N GLY A 255 -5.53 1.34 29.64
CA GLY A 255 -4.62 0.56 28.81
C GLY A 255 -4.84 0.77 27.30
N PRO A 256 -4.17 -0.01 26.43
CA PRO A 256 -4.21 0.17 24.99
C PRO A 256 -5.47 -0.42 24.33
N TYR A 257 -6.67 -0.06 24.83
CA TYR A 257 -7.96 -0.39 24.23
C TYR A 257 -8.90 0.84 24.20
N ASN A 258 -10.05 0.72 23.52
CA ASN A 258 -11.08 1.76 23.47
C ASN A 258 -12.41 1.20 23.96
N GLN A 259 -13.31 2.07 24.42
CA GLN A 259 -14.66 1.68 24.84
C GLN A 259 -15.42 0.95 23.72
N ALA A 260 -15.36 1.47 22.49
CA ALA A 260 -15.81 0.74 21.31
C ALA A 260 -15.12 1.21 20.02
N ILE A 261 -15.19 0.38 18.98
CA ILE A 261 -14.75 0.67 17.62
C ILE A 261 -15.91 0.45 16.64
N LEU A 262 -16.25 1.49 15.87
CA LEU A 262 -17.16 1.39 14.73
C LEU A 262 -16.34 1.04 13.47
N ALA A 263 -16.54 -0.16 12.95
CA ALA A 263 -15.93 -0.66 11.72
C ALA A 263 -16.93 -0.57 10.56
N SER A 264 -16.42 -0.12 9.42
CA SER A 264 -17.13 0.01 8.15
C SER A 264 -18.35 0.94 8.17
N GLY A 265 -18.49 1.72 9.23
CA GLY A 265 -19.66 2.57 9.46
C GLY A 265 -20.92 1.82 9.91
N GLN A 266 -20.87 0.50 10.09
CA GLN A 266 -22.05 -0.33 10.32
C GLN A 266 -21.92 -1.27 11.52
N MET A 267 -20.73 -1.78 11.82
CA MET A 267 -20.52 -2.72 12.93
C MET A 267 -19.81 -2.05 14.10
N LEU A 268 -20.46 -2.01 15.25
CA LEU A 268 -19.92 -1.46 16.49
C LEU A 268 -19.44 -2.61 17.39
N PHE A 269 -18.16 -2.60 17.73
CA PHE A 269 -17.54 -3.55 18.66
C PHE A 269 -17.30 -2.86 20.00
N VAL A 270 -18.09 -3.21 21.01
CA VAL A 270 -17.99 -2.67 22.37
C VAL A 270 -17.08 -3.58 23.20
N ALA A 271 -16.08 -2.99 23.86
CA ALA A 271 -15.16 -3.73 24.73
C ALA A 271 -15.87 -4.25 25.97
N GLY A 272 -15.31 -5.29 26.59
CA GLY A 272 -15.82 -5.87 27.83
C GLY A 272 -16.01 -4.83 28.93
N GLN A 273 -17.25 -4.66 29.36
CA GLN A 273 -17.62 -3.75 30.42
C GLN A 273 -17.68 -4.50 31.74
N ILE A 274 -17.05 -3.89 32.76
CA ILE A 274 -17.08 -4.32 34.15
C ILE A 274 -17.76 -3.25 35.02
N ALA A 275 -18.10 -3.59 36.27
CA ALA A 275 -18.87 -2.75 37.18
C ALA A 275 -18.06 -1.58 37.79
N ILE A 276 -17.45 -0.74 36.96
CA ILE A 276 -16.84 0.52 37.38
C ILE A 276 -17.89 1.64 37.30
N ASP A 277 -18.00 2.46 38.35
CA ASP A 277 -18.75 3.73 38.28
C ASP A 277 -17.85 4.80 37.63
N PRO A 278 -18.22 5.36 36.47
CA PRO A 278 -17.38 6.32 35.74
C PRO A 278 -17.09 7.61 36.52
N ARG A 279 -17.91 7.96 37.52
CA ARG A 279 -17.69 9.15 38.36
C ARG A 279 -16.64 8.91 39.43
N LEU A 280 -16.54 7.69 39.92
CA LEU A 280 -15.60 7.28 40.97
C LEU A 280 -14.31 6.71 40.37
N GLY A 281 -14.38 6.16 39.16
CA GLY A 281 -13.26 5.52 38.48
C GLY A 281 -12.88 4.15 39.05
N ASP A 282 -13.70 3.57 39.93
CA ASP A 282 -13.42 2.30 40.59
C ASP A 282 -14.60 1.32 40.60
N VAL A 283 -14.28 0.04 40.87
CA VAL A 283 -15.26 -1.06 40.91
C VAL A 283 -16.22 -0.86 42.07
N VAL A 284 -17.51 -1.04 41.80
CA VAL A 284 -18.59 -0.97 42.78
C VAL A 284 -19.26 -2.34 42.94
N TYR A 285 -19.86 -2.56 44.11
CA TYR A 285 -20.65 -3.75 44.42
C TYR A 285 -19.85 -5.07 44.36
N THR A 286 -18.65 -5.10 44.94
CA THR A 286 -17.67 -6.21 44.81
C THR A 286 -18.19 -7.61 45.16
N GLU A 287 -19.26 -7.72 45.97
CA GLU A 287 -19.85 -8.98 46.43
C GLU A 287 -21.29 -9.20 45.93
N ASP A 288 -21.81 -8.33 45.07
CA ASP A 288 -23.21 -8.34 44.63
C ASP A 288 -23.28 -8.38 43.10
N VAL A 289 -23.36 -9.59 42.54
CA VAL A 289 -23.34 -9.83 41.09
C VAL A 289 -24.52 -9.17 40.38
N VAL A 290 -25.67 -9.02 41.05
CA VAL A 290 -26.86 -8.36 40.50
C VAL A 290 -26.56 -6.89 40.27
N LYS A 291 -26.05 -6.18 41.28
CA LYS A 291 -25.71 -4.76 41.16
C LYS A 291 -24.51 -4.52 40.25
N GLN A 292 -23.54 -5.44 40.20
CA GLN A 292 -22.48 -5.37 39.20
C GLN A 292 -23.04 -5.47 37.79
N THR A 293 -23.94 -6.41 37.54
CA THR A 293 -24.59 -6.57 36.24
C THR A 293 -25.36 -5.30 35.86
N GLU A 294 -26.10 -4.70 36.80
CA GLU A 294 -26.81 -3.43 36.55
C GLU A 294 -25.85 -2.29 36.17
N GLN A 295 -24.69 -2.19 36.82
CA GLN A 295 -23.69 -1.17 36.48
C GLN A 295 -23.03 -1.45 35.13
N VAL A 296 -22.72 -2.72 34.82
CA VAL A 296 -22.19 -3.15 33.52
C VAL A 296 -23.15 -2.77 32.39
N MET A 297 -24.45 -3.04 32.55
CA MET A 297 -25.45 -2.71 31.53
C MET A 297 -25.57 -1.19 31.33
N LYS A 298 -25.51 -0.37 32.39
CA LYS A 298 -25.48 1.10 32.26
C LYS A 298 -24.24 1.60 31.50
N ASN A 299 -23.09 0.98 31.74
CA ASN A 299 -21.86 1.34 31.03
C ASN A 299 -21.97 1.01 29.53
N ILE A 300 -22.53 -0.16 29.19
CA ILE A 300 -22.81 -0.53 27.79
C ILE A 300 -23.80 0.45 27.15
N GLU A 301 -24.90 0.78 27.84
CA GLU A 301 -25.91 1.72 27.35
C GLU A 301 -25.33 3.08 26.98
N ALA A 302 -24.44 3.61 27.83
CA ALA A 302 -23.76 4.88 27.58
C ALA A 302 -22.89 4.83 26.32
N ILE A 303 -22.17 3.72 26.09
CA ILE A 303 -21.31 3.54 24.91
C ILE A 303 -22.16 3.36 23.63
N LEU A 304 -23.24 2.57 23.71
CA LEU A 304 -24.18 2.42 22.59
C LEU A 304 -24.79 3.77 22.22
N THR A 305 -25.25 4.53 23.21
CA THR A 305 -25.85 5.87 22.99
C THR A 305 -24.87 6.82 22.31
N GLU A 306 -23.60 6.85 22.74
CA GLU A 306 -22.55 7.67 22.10
C GLU A 306 -22.30 7.28 20.65
N ALA A 307 -22.44 5.98 20.32
CA ALA A 307 -22.32 5.48 18.97
C ALA A 307 -23.58 5.70 18.11
N GLY A 308 -24.65 6.27 18.67
CA GLY A 308 -25.95 6.41 18.01
C GLY A 308 -26.76 5.11 17.96
N ALA A 309 -26.46 4.16 18.84
CA ALA A 309 -27.09 2.85 18.96
C ALA A 309 -27.90 2.71 20.25
N THR A 310 -28.73 1.67 20.30
CA THR A 310 -29.50 1.23 21.47
C THR A 310 -29.31 -0.27 21.69
N PHE A 311 -29.85 -0.83 22.78
CA PHE A 311 -29.83 -2.28 22.99
C PHE A 311 -30.54 -3.08 21.90
N ALA A 312 -31.48 -2.47 21.16
CA ALA A 312 -32.15 -3.14 20.04
C ALA A 312 -31.20 -3.40 18.86
N ASP A 313 -30.11 -2.65 18.75
CA ASP A 313 -29.11 -2.78 17.68
C ASP A 313 -28.05 -3.85 18.00
N VAL A 314 -28.03 -4.35 19.24
CA VAL A 314 -27.07 -5.37 19.65
C VAL A 314 -27.45 -6.70 19.04
N VAL A 315 -26.49 -7.33 18.35
CA VAL A 315 -26.68 -8.61 17.66
C VAL A 315 -25.98 -9.77 18.36
N LYS A 316 -24.95 -9.48 19.17
CA LYS A 316 -24.18 -10.48 19.91
C LYS A 316 -23.68 -9.93 21.24
N THR A 317 -23.76 -10.73 22.31
CA THR A 317 -23.07 -10.44 23.58
C THR A 317 -22.20 -11.61 24.04
N GLY A 318 -21.04 -11.33 24.60
CA GLY A 318 -20.26 -12.25 25.44
C GLY A 318 -20.53 -11.92 26.90
N VAL A 319 -20.91 -12.93 27.69
CA VAL A 319 -21.13 -12.80 29.14
C VAL A 319 -20.13 -13.71 29.83
N PHE A 320 -19.26 -13.11 30.63
CA PHE A 320 -18.21 -13.82 31.35
C PHE A 320 -18.49 -13.70 32.84
N LEU A 321 -18.60 -14.85 33.51
CA LEU A 321 -18.91 -14.95 34.94
C LEU A 321 -17.70 -15.46 35.70
N ALA A 322 -17.50 -14.96 36.91
CA ALA A 322 -16.54 -15.54 37.85
C ALA A 322 -17.04 -16.87 38.46
N ASP A 323 -18.38 -17.03 38.55
CA ASP A 323 -19.04 -18.24 39.04
C ASP A 323 -20.33 -18.48 38.22
N MET A 324 -20.46 -19.65 37.60
CA MET A 324 -21.63 -20.03 36.79
C MET A 324 -22.91 -20.13 37.63
N ASN A 325 -22.81 -20.31 38.95
CA ASN A 325 -23.98 -20.33 39.82
C ASN A 325 -24.71 -18.97 39.84
N ASP A 326 -24.04 -17.88 39.48
CA ASP A 326 -24.64 -16.54 39.36
C ASP A 326 -25.46 -16.35 38.07
N PHE A 327 -25.44 -17.33 37.16
CA PHE A 327 -26.10 -17.22 35.85
C PHE A 327 -27.57 -16.77 35.96
N ALA A 328 -28.34 -17.35 36.87
CA ALA A 328 -29.76 -17.00 37.02
C ALA A 328 -29.95 -15.54 37.46
N ALA A 329 -29.10 -15.06 38.37
CA ALA A 329 -29.14 -13.69 38.88
C ALA A 329 -28.74 -12.67 37.80
N VAL A 330 -27.66 -12.96 37.05
CA VAL A 330 -27.22 -12.14 35.91
C VAL A 330 -28.29 -12.12 34.82
N ASN A 331 -28.86 -13.28 34.48
CA ASN A 331 -29.86 -13.41 33.44
C ASN A 331 -31.14 -12.61 33.77
N ALA A 332 -31.54 -12.55 35.04
CA ALA A 332 -32.68 -11.75 35.47
C ALA A 332 -32.48 -10.24 35.27
N VAL A 333 -31.25 -9.73 35.40
CA VAL A 333 -30.93 -8.33 35.09
C VAL A 333 -30.83 -8.14 33.57
N TYR A 334 -30.14 -9.04 32.88
CA TYR A 334 -29.94 -9.00 31.43
C TYR A 334 -31.26 -8.95 30.66
N ALA A 335 -32.26 -9.74 31.07
CA ALA A 335 -33.59 -9.79 30.45
C ALA A 335 -34.38 -8.47 30.55
N LYS A 336 -33.96 -7.52 31.40
CA LYS A 336 -34.56 -6.17 31.46
C LYS A 336 -34.20 -5.30 30.24
N TYR A 337 -33.10 -5.61 29.56
CA TYR A 337 -32.55 -4.81 28.45
C TYR A 337 -32.80 -5.43 27.07
N PHE A 338 -33.05 -6.74 27.01
CA PHE A 338 -33.29 -7.47 25.78
C PHE A 338 -34.64 -8.16 25.83
N SER A 339 -35.53 -7.81 24.90
CA SER A 339 -36.80 -8.52 24.73
C SER A 339 -36.55 -9.92 24.19
N GLU A 340 -37.38 -10.90 24.56
CA GLU A 340 -37.22 -12.30 24.11
C GLU A 340 -37.27 -12.42 22.58
N ASP A 341 -38.12 -11.62 21.93
CA ASP A 341 -38.30 -11.63 20.47
C ASP A 341 -37.10 -11.07 19.69
N THR A 342 -36.26 -10.26 20.35
CA THR A 342 -35.14 -9.55 19.70
C THR A 342 -33.81 -9.72 20.43
N ALA A 343 -33.71 -10.69 21.33
CA ALA A 343 -32.51 -10.88 22.13
C ALA A 343 -31.32 -11.25 21.23
N PRO A 344 -30.12 -10.68 21.48
CA PRO A 344 -28.94 -10.98 20.69
C PRO A 344 -28.53 -12.43 20.85
N ALA A 345 -27.76 -12.94 19.88
CA ALA A 345 -27.01 -14.16 20.11
C ALA A 345 -26.13 -13.98 21.35
N ARG A 346 -25.97 -15.03 22.16
CA ARG A 346 -25.22 -14.94 23.42
C ARG A 346 -24.30 -16.13 23.61
N ALA A 347 -23.07 -15.84 24.03
CA ALA A 347 -22.20 -16.82 24.65
C ALA A 347 -22.08 -16.45 26.14
N CYS A 348 -22.29 -17.41 27.02
CA CYS A 348 -22.14 -17.23 28.46
C CYS A 348 -21.20 -18.30 29.00
N VAL A 349 -20.12 -17.91 29.65
CA VAL A 349 -19.09 -18.82 30.15
C VAL A 349 -18.60 -18.39 31.53
N GLU A 350 -18.21 -19.36 32.33
CA GLU A 350 -17.41 -19.11 33.53
C GLU A 350 -15.95 -19.00 33.13
N VAL A 351 -15.23 -18.05 33.70
CA VAL A 351 -13.80 -17.85 33.47
C VAL A 351 -13.06 -17.89 34.79
N SER A 352 -11.79 -18.33 34.74
CA SER A 352 -10.97 -18.48 35.94
C SER A 352 -10.74 -17.18 36.71
N ARG A 353 -10.81 -16.03 36.02
CA ARG A 353 -10.66 -14.70 36.61
C ARG A 353 -11.08 -13.59 35.66
N LEU A 354 -11.72 -12.56 36.21
CA LEU A 354 -12.04 -11.32 35.52
C LEU A 354 -11.14 -10.15 35.96
N PRO A 355 -10.96 -9.11 35.13
CA PRO A 355 -10.22 -7.91 35.49
C PRO A 355 -10.72 -7.30 36.81
N LYS A 356 -9.80 -6.89 37.68
CA LYS A 356 -10.10 -6.37 39.02
C LYS A 356 -10.92 -7.32 39.93
N ASN A 357 -11.01 -8.62 39.61
CA ASN A 357 -11.79 -9.62 40.35
C ASN A 357 -13.29 -9.30 40.42
N VAL A 358 -13.84 -8.65 39.38
CA VAL A 358 -15.30 -8.51 39.28
C VAL A 358 -15.98 -9.87 39.08
N LEU A 359 -17.28 -9.91 39.33
CA LEU A 359 -18.10 -11.12 39.24
C LEU A 359 -18.65 -11.34 37.83
N VAL A 360 -18.78 -10.25 37.05
CA VAL A 360 -19.33 -10.27 35.69
C VAL A 360 -18.63 -9.26 34.78
N GLU A 361 -18.36 -9.67 33.54
CA GLU A 361 -17.94 -8.82 32.44
C GLU A 361 -18.83 -9.11 31.22
N ILE A 362 -19.27 -8.06 30.52
CA ILE A 362 -20.10 -8.22 29.32
C ILE A 362 -19.54 -7.38 28.17
N ASP A 363 -19.30 -8.02 27.03
CA ASP A 363 -19.03 -7.35 25.75
C ASP A 363 -20.24 -7.43 24.82
N CYS A 364 -20.25 -6.59 23.78
CA CYS A 364 -21.25 -6.72 22.74
C CYS A 364 -20.81 -6.23 21.36
N ILE A 365 -21.50 -6.74 20.35
CA ILE A 365 -21.44 -6.26 18.97
C ILE A 365 -22.84 -5.75 18.62
N ALA A 366 -22.91 -4.54 18.09
CA ALA A 366 -24.12 -3.95 17.55
C ALA A 366 -23.97 -3.65 16.06
N VAL A 367 -25.10 -3.65 15.34
CA VAL A 367 -25.18 -3.23 13.94
C VAL A 367 -26.03 -1.97 13.88
N ILE A 368 -25.42 -0.86 13.51
CA ILE A 368 -26.12 0.40 13.32
C ILE A 368 -26.40 0.62 11.83
N THR A 369 -27.57 1.17 11.51
CA THR A 369 -27.84 1.67 10.16
C THR A 369 -26.96 2.89 9.93
N GLY A 370 -25.98 2.76 9.03
CA GLY A 370 -25.03 3.82 8.67
C GLY A 370 -25.64 4.96 7.88
#